data_AF-A2TLS8-F1
#
_entry.id   AF-A2TLS8-F1
#
_cell.length_a   1.000
_cell.length_b   1.000
_cell.length_c   1.000
_cell.angle_alpha   90.00
_cell.angle_beta   90.00
_cell.angle_gamma   90.00
#
_symmetry.space_group_name_H-M   'P 1'
#
loop_
_entity.id
_entity.type
_entity.pdbx_description
1 polymer ?
#
loop_
_entity_poly.entity_id
_entity_poly.type
_entity_poly.pdbx_seq_one_letter_code
_entity_poly.pdbx_strand_id
1 'polypeptide(L)'
;MVNIKEVLIVSVLVAAVAVSPADAVPTRHARPRPQPRPRPGTCPDTSDIVSICVVTERNCFSDGECGAGQKCCPIGCGRECLAVGSPYGK
;
A
#
# COMPACT_ATOMS: atom_id res chain seq x y z
N MET A 1 -23.29 -22.06 36.60
CA MET A 1 -24.03 -20.78 36.62
C MET A 1 -23.04 -19.66 36.37
N VAL A 2 -23.09 -19.04 35.19
CA VAL A 2 -22.36 -17.78 34.94
C VAL A 2 -23.04 -16.68 35.76
N ASN A 3 -22.27 -15.97 36.58
CA ASN A 3 -22.81 -14.91 37.42
C ASN A 3 -23.10 -13.68 36.54
N ILE A 4 -24.28 -13.10 36.67
CA ILE A 4 -24.68 -11.95 35.83
C ILE A 4 -23.71 -10.77 35.94
N LYS A 5 -23.03 -10.65 37.09
CA LYS A 5 -22.00 -9.65 37.34
C LYS A 5 -20.75 -9.89 36.49
N GLU A 6 -20.33 -11.14 36.33
CA GLU A 6 -19.21 -11.53 35.47
C GLU A 6 -19.53 -11.26 33.99
N VAL A 7 -20.75 -11.58 33.55
CA VAL A 7 -21.20 -11.31 32.17
C VAL A 7 -21.20 -9.82 31.88
N LEU A 8 -21.67 -8.99 32.81
CA LEU A 8 -21.65 -7.53 32.71
C LEU A 8 -20.21 -6.99 32.64
N ILE A 9 -19.31 -7.47 33.51
CA ILE A 9 -17.91 -7.04 33.54
C ILE A 9 -17.22 -7.36 32.21
N VAL A 10 -17.35 -8.60 31.72
CA VAL A 10 -16.74 -9.03 30.45
C VAL A 10 -17.29 -8.20 29.28
N SER A 11 -18.60 -7.95 29.26
CA SER A 11 -19.24 -7.15 28.20
C SER A 11 -18.74 -5.70 28.16
N VAL A 12 -18.59 -5.06 29.33
CA VAL A 12 -18.07 -3.69 29.43
C VAL A 12 -16.61 -3.60 28.99
N LEU A 13 -15.78 -4.56 29.39
CA LEU A 13 -14.36 -4.61 29.00
C LEU A 13 -14.19 -4.81 27.48
N VAL A 14 -14.97 -5.72 26.88
CA VAL A 14 -14.95 -5.95 25.43
C VAL A 14 -15.39 -4.71 24.66
N ALA A 15 -16.44 -4.03 25.11
CA ALA A 15 -16.90 -2.78 24.50
C ALA A 15 -15.85 -1.66 24.61
N ALA A 16 -15.17 -1.53 25.75
CA ALA A 16 -14.13 -0.52 25.95
C ALA A 16 -12.91 -0.70 25.01
N VAL A 17 -12.52 -1.95 24.73
CA VAL A 17 -11.42 -2.24 23.80
C VAL A 17 -11.85 -1.99 22.36
N ALA A 18 -13.06 -2.38 21.96
CA ALA A 18 -13.56 -2.24 20.59
C ALA A 18 -13.83 -0.78 20.16
N VAL A 19 -14.04 0.14 21.11
CA VAL A 19 -14.38 1.55 20.84
C VAL A 19 -13.15 2.47 21.01
N SER A 20 -11.94 1.92 21.18
CA SER A 20 -10.72 2.74 21.26
C SER A 20 -10.50 3.51 19.95
N PRO A 21 -10.50 4.86 19.97
CA PRO A 21 -10.33 5.68 18.76
C PRO A 21 -8.90 5.66 18.20
N ALA A 22 -7.97 4.96 18.87
CA ALA A 22 -6.58 4.83 18.43
C ALA A 22 -6.43 3.94 17.17
N ASP A 23 -7.39 3.05 16.91
CA ASP A 23 -7.44 2.22 15.69
C ASP A 23 -8.31 2.82 14.59
N ALA A 24 -8.86 4.02 14.79
CA ALA A 24 -9.42 4.80 13.70
C ALA A 24 -8.26 5.26 12.82
N VAL A 25 -7.78 4.35 11.97
CA VAL A 25 -6.90 4.65 10.84
C VAL A 25 -7.55 5.84 10.14
N PRO A 26 -6.89 7.00 10.09
CA PRO A 26 -7.40 8.13 9.33
C PRO A 26 -7.61 7.62 7.92
N THR A 27 -8.86 7.54 7.46
CA THR A 27 -9.15 7.28 6.06
C THR A 27 -8.36 8.33 5.29
N ARG A 28 -7.45 7.86 4.44
CA ARG A 28 -6.36 8.62 3.81
C ARG A 28 -6.84 9.69 2.81
N HIS A 29 -7.69 10.62 3.24
CA HIS A 29 -8.34 11.61 2.38
C HIS A 29 -8.01 13.07 2.76
N ALA A 30 -7.10 13.33 3.71
CA ALA A 30 -6.83 14.70 4.16
C ALA A 30 -5.60 15.39 3.54
N ARG A 31 -4.81 14.75 2.68
CA ARG A 31 -3.75 15.45 1.94
C ARG A 31 -3.28 14.66 0.71
N PRO A 32 -3.25 15.25 -0.50
CA PRO A 32 -2.39 14.73 -1.55
C PRO A 32 -0.98 14.67 -0.98
N ARG A 33 -0.35 13.48 -0.97
CA ARG A 33 1.10 13.41 -0.73
C ARG A 33 1.75 14.34 -1.76
N PRO A 34 2.76 15.15 -1.38
CA PRO A 34 3.59 15.83 -2.36
C PRO A 34 4.10 14.75 -3.32
N GLN A 35 3.59 14.72 -4.55
CA GLN A 35 4.01 13.73 -5.53
C GLN A 35 5.45 14.09 -5.90
N PRO A 36 6.43 13.20 -5.67
CA PRO A 36 7.77 13.43 -6.18
C PRO A 36 7.67 13.66 -7.69
N ARG A 37 8.38 14.69 -8.19
CA ARG A 37 8.32 15.03 -9.62
C ARG A 37 8.64 13.79 -10.45
N PRO A 38 7.85 13.48 -11.49
CA PRO A 38 8.15 12.36 -12.37
C PRO A 38 9.56 12.50 -12.93
N ARG A 39 10.35 11.44 -12.87
CA ARG A 39 11.67 11.41 -13.51
C ARG A 39 11.50 11.34 -15.04
N PRO A 40 12.41 11.94 -15.81
CA PRO A 40 12.32 11.92 -17.26
C PRO A 40 12.36 10.50 -17.84
N GLY A 41 11.70 10.35 -19.00
CA GLY A 41 11.57 9.12 -19.78
C GLY A 41 10.37 8.23 -19.40
N THR A 42 10.23 7.10 -20.12
CA THR A 42 8.99 6.32 -20.20
C THR A 42 9.16 4.91 -19.63
N CYS A 43 8.11 4.42 -18.95
CA CYS A 43 8.03 3.01 -18.58
C CYS A 43 7.99 2.13 -19.83
N PRO A 44 8.58 0.91 -19.77
CA PRO A 44 8.38 -0.06 -20.84
C PRO A 44 6.93 -0.51 -20.91
N ASP A 45 6.54 -1.04 -22.07
CA ASP A 45 5.23 -1.67 -22.22
C ASP A 45 5.16 -2.95 -21.39
N THR A 46 4.19 -3.01 -20.48
CA THR A 46 3.90 -4.15 -19.60
C THR A 46 2.46 -4.63 -19.76
N SER A 47 1.77 -4.21 -20.83
CA SER A 47 0.33 -4.43 -21.02
C SER A 47 -0.03 -5.91 -21.13
N ASP A 48 0.89 -6.74 -21.62
CA ASP A 48 0.70 -8.18 -21.76
C ASP A 48 0.88 -8.95 -20.45
N ILE A 49 1.29 -8.28 -19.38
CA ILE A 49 1.60 -8.91 -18.09
C ILE A 49 0.39 -8.86 -17.18
N VAL A 50 -0.22 -10.02 -16.97
CA VAL A 50 -1.27 -10.22 -15.98
C VAL A 50 -0.66 -10.95 -14.78
N SER A 51 -0.68 -10.32 -13.61
CA SER A 51 -0.18 -10.91 -12.36
C SER A 51 -1.18 -10.73 -11.23
N ILE A 52 -1.16 -11.66 -10.27
CA ILE A 52 -1.87 -11.49 -9.01
C ILE A 52 -1.33 -10.25 -8.27
N CYS A 53 -2.22 -9.52 -7.59
CA CYS A 53 -1.87 -8.33 -6.83
C CYS A 53 -1.03 -8.68 -5.60
N VAL A 54 0.28 -8.87 -5.78
CA VAL A 54 1.21 -9.10 -4.67
C VAL A 54 1.91 -7.79 -4.35
N VAL A 55 1.41 -7.10 -3.32
CA VAL A 55 2.10 -5.94 -2.74
C VAL A 55 3.12 -6.47 -1.73
N THR A 56 4.40 -6.32 -2.05
CA THR A 56 5.52 -6.64 -1.15
C THR A 56 6.36 -5.40 -0.91
N GLU A 57 7.40 -5.51 -0.07
CA GLU A 57 8.40 -4.45 0.15
C GLU A 57 9.13 -4.00 -1.15
N ARG A 58 9.05 -4.79 -2.24
CA ARG A 58 9.59 -4.40 -3.55
C ARG A 58 8.69 -3.43 -4.32
N ASN A 59 7.45 -3.21 -3.87
CA ASN A 59 6.54 -2.29 -4.51
C ASN A 59 6.99 -0.85 -4.27
N CYS A 60 7.10 -0.08 -5.35
CA CYS A 60 7.31 1.36 -5.28
C CYS A 60 5.97 2.11 -5.41
N PHE A 61 5.89 3.34 -4.86
CA PHE A 61 4.75 4.23 -5.07
C PHE A 61 5.11 5.44 -5.95
N SER A 62 6.38 5.83 -5.98
CA SER A 62 6.89 6.92 -6.77
C SER A 62 8.28 6.66 -7.32
N ASP A 63 8.62 7.37 -8.40
CA ASP A 63 9.96 7.39 -8.98
C ASP A 63 11.03 7.70 -7.92
N GLY A 64 10.75 8.50 -6.89
CA GLY A 64 11.74 8.83 -5.85
C GLY A 64 12.24 7.64 -5.02
N GLU A 65 11.52 6.51 -5.03
CA GLU A 65 11.88 5.30 -4.30
C GLU A 65 12.84 4.38 -5.09
N CYS A 66 13.01 4.64 -6.39
CA CYS A 66 13.83 3.81 -7.27
C CYS A 66 15.24 4.39 -7.46
N GLY A 67 16.21 3.53 -7.82
CA GLY A 67 17.59 3.94 -8.10
C GLY A 67 17.73 4.86 -9.32
N ALA A 68 18.92 5.42 -9.55
CA ALA A 68 19.18 6.28 -10.72
C ALA A 68 18.84 5.55 -12.04
N GLY A 69 18.23 6.26 -12.99
CA GLY A 69 17.85 5.67 -14.28
C GLY A 69 16.67 4.69 -14.22
N GLN A 70 15.91 4.67 -13.12
CA GLN A 70 14.70 3.86 -12.98
C GLN A 70 13.45 4.71 -12.77
N LYS A 71 12.29 4.11 -13.02
CA LYS A 71 10.97 4.68 -12.74
C LYS A 71 10.10 3.65 -12.04
N CYS A 72 9.14 4.13 -11.27
CA CYS A 72 8.16 3.27 -10.64
C CYS A 72 7.03 2.97 -11.63
N CYS A 73 7.06 1.79 -12.22
CA CYS A 73 6.24 1.43 -13.38
C CYS A 73 5.19 0.36 -13.02
N PRO A 74 4.00 0.41 -13.62
CA PRO A 74 2.97 -0.60 -13.42
C PRO A 74 3.38 -1.92 -14.08
N ILE A 75 3.18 -3.03 -13.36
CA ILE A 75 3.40 -4.39 -13.86
C ILE A 75 2.25 -5.25 -13.34
N GLY A 76 1.38 -5.70 -14.25
CA GLY A 76 0.12 -6.32 -13.85
C GLY A 76 -0.65 -5.44 -12.86
N CYS A 77 -0.93 -5.98 -11.69
CA CYS A 77 -1.63 -5.24 -10.64
C CYS A 77 -0.71 -4.40 -9.72
N GLY A 78 0.60 -4.67 -9.73
CA GLY A 78 1.57 -4.02 -8.85
C GLY A 78 2.40 -2.94 -9.54
N ARG A 79 3.43 -2.46 -8.84
CA ARG A 79 4.45 -1.57 -9.38
C ARG A 79 5.85 -2.03 -8.98
N GLU A 80 6.82 -1.84 -9.87
CA GLU A 80 8.22 -2.13 -9.59
C GLU A 80 9.14 -1.08 -10.23
N CYS A 81 10.37 -0.99 -9.72
CA CYS A 81 11.38 -0.08 -10.23
C CYS A 81 12.00 -0.63 -11.52
N LEU A 82 11.68 -0.01 -12.66
CA LEU A 82 12.15 -0.43 -13.98
C LEU A 82 13.10 0.57 -14.60
N ALA A 83 14.11 0.06 -15.31
CA ALA A 83 15.01 0.89 -16.10
C ALA A 83 14.23 1.57 -17.24
N VAL A 84 14.49 2.86 -17.44
CA VAL A 84 13.80 3.65 -18.46
C VAL A 84 14.27 3.22 -19.85
N GLY A 85 13.33 2.89 -20.75
CA GLY A 85 13.66 2.47 -22.12
C GLY A 85 14.23 1.06 -22.29
N SER A 86 14.21 0.22 -21.24
CA SER A 86 14.61 -1.20 -21.33
C SER A 86 13.39 -2.10 -21.56
N PRO A 87 13.45 -3.13 -22.42
CA PRO A 87 12.42 -4.18 -22.44
C PRO A 87 12.28 -4.82 -21.06
N TYR A 88 11.03 -5.10 -20.65
CA TYR A 88 10.73 -5.77 -19.40
C TYR A 88 11.07 -7.28 -19.51
N GLY A 89 11.77 -7.83 -18.52
CA GLY A 89 12.03 -9.28 -18.43
C GLY A 89 13.16 -9.84 -19.31
N LYS A 90 14.20 -9.03 -19.60
CA LYS A 90 15.43 -9.48 -20.27
C LYS A 90 16.48 -9.98 -19.28
#